data_AF-A0A2G2DTT8-F1
#
_entry.id   AF-A0A2G2DTT8-F1
#
_cell.length_a   1.000
_cell.length_b   1.000
_cell.length_c   1.000
_cell.angle_alpha   90.00
_cell.angle_beta   90.00
_cell.angle_gamma   90.00
#
_symmetry.space_group_name_H-M   'P 1'
#
loop_
_entity.id
_entity.type
_entity.pdbx_description
1 polymer ?
#
loop_
_entity_poly.entity_id
_entity_poly.type
_entity_poly.pdbx_seq_one_letter_code
_entity_poly.pdbx_strand_id
1 'polypeptide(L)'
;MPSTTTQGLLRKINFLEVDVDIQKQILFSIPSDQTNEMEKTIRLIAKQTKEIETLREEIKTDDPEEYKRIITFEKAINTFRELASKTKFESIISREIGGECVLEIKGSANVECLIKACDAQENWTIITLDGEIQQYTKSQVNEALPKTPAMTISLD
;
A
#
# COMPACT_ATOMS: atom_id res chain seq x y z
N MET A 1 11.79 14.82 -5.24
CA MET A 1 12.73 13.72 -5.56
C MET A 1 13.59 13.53 -4.33
N PRO A 2 13.52 12.37 -3.67
CA PRO A 2 14.21 12.14 -2.41
C PRO A 2 15.73 12.21 -2.60
N SER A 3 16.43 12.65 -1.55
CA SER A 3 17.90 12.67 -1.54
C SER A 3 18.49 11.25 -1.71
N THR A 4 19.73 11.13 -2.19
CA THR A 4 20.41 9.82 -2.32
C THR A 4 20.47 9.09 -0.97
N THR A 5 20.60 9.83 0.14
CA THR A 5 20.55 9.29 1.49
C THR A 5 19.16 8.78 1.82
N THR A 6 18.10 9.58 1.60
CA THR A 6 16.69 9.19 1.81
C THR A 6 16.33 7.94 1.01
N GLN A 7 16.75 7.85 -0.26
CA GLN A 7 16.53 6.67 -1.09
C GLN A 7 17.23 5.42 -0.53
N GLY A 8 18.43 5.58 0.02
CA GLY A 8 19.15 4.51 0.72
C GLY A 8 18.39 4.02 1.95
N LEU A 9 17.91 4.95 2.78
CA LEU A 9 17.10 4.63 3.97
C LEU A 9 15.81 3.91 3.59
N LEU A 10 15.08 4.40 2.57
CA LEU A 10 13.87 3.77 2.07
C LEU A 10 14.09 2.34 1.57
N ARG A 11 15.15 2.09 0.81
CA ARG A 11 15.50 0.72 0.39
C ARG A 11 15.77 -0.17 1.60
N LYS A 12 16.50 0.33 2.59
CA LYS A 12 16.79 -0.41 3.81
C LYS A 12 15.52 -0.74 4.60
N ILE A 13 14.61 0.22 4.75
CA ILE A 13 13.29 0.02 5.35
C ILE A 13 12.54 -1.10 4.61
N ASN A 14 12.43 -1.03 3.28
CA ASN A 14 11.74 -2.05 2.50
C ASN A 14 12.32 -3.45 2.70
N PHE A 15 13.65 -3.60 2.75
CA PHE A 15 14.27 -4.90 3.06
C PHE A 15 13.91 -5.42 4.45
N LEU A 16 13.91 -4.54 5.46
CA LEU A 16 13.53 -4.91 6.82
C LEU A 16 12.04 -5.26 6.92
N GLU A 17 11.16 -4.54 6.23
CA GLU A 17 9.72 -4.82 6.18
C GLU A 17 9.46 -6.21 5.57
N VAL A 18 10.13 -6.55 4.46
CA VAL A 18 10.05 -7.88 3.85
C VAL A 18 10.56 -8.97 4.80
N ASP A 19 11.69 -8.75 5.48
CA ASP A 19 12.21 -9.74 6.43
C ASP A 19 11.28 -9.91 7.64
N VAL A 20 10.72 -8.82 8.18
CA VAL A 20 9.71 -8.87 9.25
C VAL A 20 8.51 -9.72 8.84
N ASP A 21 8.01 -9.56 7.62
CA ASP A 21 6.88 -10.36 7.13
C ASP A 21 7.24 -11.84 6.97
N ILE A 22 8.45 -12.16 6.52
CA ILE A 22 8.98 -13.53 6.52
C ILE A 22 9.04 -14.09 7.96
N GLN A 23 9.56 -13.32 8.92
CA GLN A 23 9.63 -13.75 10.32
C GLN A 23 8.23 -13.98 10.94
N LYS A 24 7.21 -13.20 10.56
CA LYS A 24 5.83 -13.45 10.97
C LYS A 24 5.32 -14.79 10.43
N GLN A 25 5.58 -15.10 9.15
CA GLN A 25 5.21 -16.40 8.56
C GLN A 25 5.92 -17.57 9.25
N ILE A 26 7.21 -17.39 9.57
CA ILE A 26 7.97 -18.37 10.36
C ILE A 26 7.30 -18.55 11.72
N LEU A 27 6.98 -17.46 12.43
CA LEU A 27 6.33 -17.51 13.75
C LEU A 27 5.03 -18.32 13.72
N PHE A 28 4.18 -18.14 12.71
CA PHE A 28 2.95 -18.92 12.53
C PHE A 28 3.20 -20.41 12.25
N SER A 29 4.38 -20.75 11.76
CA SER A 29 4.76 -22.13 11.42
C SER A 29 5.45 -22.86 12.58
N ILE A 30 5.82 -22.17 13.66
CA ILE A 30 6.47 -22.78 14.82
C ILE A 30 5.42 -23.56 15.65
N PRO A 31 5.68 -24.85 15.97
CA PRO A 31 4.81 -25.63 16.86
C PRO A 31 4.64 -24.97 18.24
N SER A 32 3.44 -25.04 18.81
CA SER A 32 3.10 -24.34 20.05
C SER A 32 3.85 -24.82 21.30
N ASP A 33 4.43 -26.02 21.24
CA ASP A 33 5.30 -26.57 22.28
C ASP A 33 6.75 -26.06 22.21
N GLN A 34 7.14 -25.38 21.11
CA GLN A 34 8.46 -24.79 20.91
C GLN A 34 8.51 -23.31 21.32
N THR A 35 8.11 -23.03 22.55
CA THR A 35 8.00 -21.67 23.10
C THR A 35 9.31 -20.87 23.00
N ASN A 36 10.47 -21.50 23.17
CA ASN A 36 11.77 -20.84 23.06
C ASN A 36 12.05 -20.31 21.64
N GLU A 37 11.65 -21.04 20.59
CA GLU A 37 11.84 -20.60 19.20
C GLU A 37 10.84 -19.50 18.83
N MET A 38 9.60 -19.59 19.36
CA MET A 38 8.64 -18.49 19.24
C MET A 38 9.18 -17.20 19.86
N GLU A 39 9.72 -17.27 21.09
CA GLU A 39 10.28 -16.11 21.78
C GLU A 39 11.44 -15.47 21.01
N LYS A 40 12.35 -16.29 20.45
CA LYS A 40 13.45 -15.79 19.61
C LYS A 40 12.93 -15.06 18.38
N THR A 41 11.96 -15.64 17.70
CA THR A 41 11.36 -15.06 16.49
C THR A 41 10.64 -13.75 16.81
N ILE A 42 9.87 -13.70 17.90
CA ILE A 42 9.21 -12.47 18.39
C ILE A 42 10.24 -11.38 18.69
N ARG A 43 11.37 -11.72 19.34
CA ARG A 43 12.44 -10.74 19.62
C ARG A 43 13.08 -10.21 18.35
N LEU A 44 13.27 -11.06 17.34
CA LEU A 44 13.82 -10.65 16.05
C LEU A 44 12.88 -9.67 15.34
N ILE A 45 11.58 -10.01 15.26
CA ILE A 45 10.54 -9.12 14.73
C ILE A 45 10.57 -7.77 15.46
N ALA A 46 10.54 -7.79 16.80
CA ALA A 46 10.53 -6.55 17.59
C ALA A 46 11.78 -5.69 17.36
N LYS A 47 12.95 -6.31 17.22
CA LYS A 47 14.21 -5.61 16.91
C LYS A 47 14.13 -4.92 15.54
N GLN A 48 13.66 -5.63 14.52
CA GLN A 48 13.60 -5.11 13.15
C GLN A 48 12.53 -4.02 13.01
N THR A 49 11.37 -4.18 13.65
CA THR A 49 10.34 -3.13 13.72
C THR A 49 10.90 -1.85 14.34
N LYS A 50 11.66 -1.96 15.43
CA LYS A 50 12.30 -0.79 16.06
C LYS A 50 13.35 -0.14 15.16
N GLU A 51 14.08 -0.94 14.37
CA GLU A 51 15.04 -0.41 13.39
C GLU A 51 14.32 0.37 12.29
N ILE A 52 13.19 -0.14 11.78
CA ILE A 52 12.35 0.56 10.81
C ILE A 52 11.86 1.90 11.38
N GLU A 53 11.38 1.93 12.62
CA GLU A 53 10.95 3.17 13.29
C GLU A 53 12.08 4.20 13.39
N THR A 54 13.29 3.73 13.72
CA THR A 54 14.48 4.60 13.81
C THR A 54 14.82 5.21 12.45
N LEU A 55 14.84 4.40 11.39
CA LEU A 55 15.10 4.87 10.03
C LEU A 55 14.02 5.84 9.54
N ARG A 56 12.76 5.67 9.96
CA ARG A 56 11.66 6.60 9.65
C ARG A 56 11.87 7.96 10.32
N GLU A 57 12.34 8.01 11.56
CA GLU A 57 12.66 9.27 12.25
C GLU A 57 13.91 9.95 11.66
N GLU A 58 14.87 9.18 11.14
CA GLU A 58 15.99 9.72 10.35
C GLU A 58 15.46 10.39 9.07
N ILE A 59 14.60 9.71 8.29
CA ILE A 59 13.99 10.30 7.09
C ILE A 59 13.21 11.58 7.43
N LYS A 60 12.45 11.60 8.52
CA LYS A 60 11.72 12.79 8.97
C LYS A 60 12.62 13.97 9.28
N THR A 61 13.82 13.71 9.78
CA THR A 61 14.81 14.75 10.10
C THR A 61 15.52 15.23 8.84
N ASP A 62 15.95 14.30 7.99
CA ASP A 62 16.76 14.58 6.81
C ASP A 62 15.94 15.08 5.61
N ASP A 63 14.70 14.60 5.49
CA ASP A 63 13.79 14.85 4.36
C ASP A 63 12.31 14.87 4.82
N PRO A 64 11.90 15.93 5.55
CA PRO A 64 10.56 16.02 6.15
C PRO A 64 9.43 16.04 5.10
N GLU A 65 9.69 16.52 3.88
CA GLU A 65 8.71 16.50 2.80
C GLU A 65 8.50 15.09 2.26
N GLU A 66 9.56 14.30 2.06
CA GLU A 66 9.42 12.90 1.69
C GLU A 66 8.77 12.10 2.82
N TYR A 67 9.14 12.34 4.08
CA TYR A 67 8.45 11.74 5.23
C TYR A 67 6.95 12.03 5.21
N LYS A 68 6.58 13.29 5.00
CA LYS A 68 5.16 13.69 4.89
C LYS A 68 4.47 12.98 3.75
N ARG A 69 5.11 12.84 2.59
CA ARG A 69 4.58 12.08 1.45
C ARG A 69 4.32 10.62 1.81
N ILE A 70 5.28 9.95 2.46
CA ILE A 70 5.13 8.57 2.93
C ILE A 70 3.91 8.44 3.85
N ILE A 71 3.81 9.30 4.86
CA ILE A 71 2.67 9.27 5.79
C ILE A 71 1.33 9.52 5.08
N THR A 72 1.30 10.40 4.08
CA THR A 72 0.09 10.62 3.27
C THR A 72 -0.32 9.35 2.53
N PHE A 73 0.61 8.66 1.86
CA PHE A 73 0.30 7.41 1.18
C PHE A 73 -0.09 6.29 2.13
N GLU A 74 0.56 6.15 3.28
CA GLU A 74 0.20 5.15 4.28
C GLU A 74 -1.23 5.34 4.79
N LYS A 75 -1.63 6.60 5.04
CA LYS A 75 -3.01 6.92 5.39
C LYS A 75 -3.98 6.56 4.28
N ALA A 76 -3.66 6.91 3.03
CA ALA A 76 -4.49 6.57 1.88
C ALA A 76 -4.65 5.05 1.71
N ILE A 77 -3.57 4.28 1.85
CA ILE A 77 -3.61 2.82 1.77
C ILE A 77 -4.47 2.24 2.91
N ASN A 78 -4.33 2.74 4.13
CA ASN A 78 -5.11 2.26 5.27
C ASN A 78 -6.60 2.58 5.12
N THR A 79 -6.94 3.81 4.72
CA THR A 79 -8.34 4.16 4.44
C THR A 79 -8.90 3.35 3.26
N PHE A 80 -8.10 3.08 2.22
CA PHE A 80 -8.52 2.20 1.14
C PHE A 80 -8.78 0.77 1.62
N ARG A 81 -7.93 0.20 2.49
CA ARG A 81 -8.16 -1.12 3.11
C ARG A 81 -9.43 -1.15 3.95
N GLU A 82 -9.72 -0.09 4.70
CA GLU A 82 -10.98 0.04 5.46
C GLU A 82 -12.22 0.14 4.55
N LEU A 83 -12.08 0.76 3.38
CA LEU A 83 -13.15 0.77 2.38
C LEU A 83 -13.32 -0.61 1.75
N ALA A 84 -12.22 -1.31 1.44
CA ALA A 84 -12.22 -2.66 0.86
C ALA A 84 -12.79 -3.72 1.82
N SER A 85 -12.69 -3.52 3.14
CA SER A 85 -13.32 -4.44 4.11
C SER A 85 -14.84 -4.26 4.20
N LYS A 86 -15.37 -3.09 3.78
CA LYS A 86 -16.79 -2.75 3.79
C LYS A 86 -17.45 -2.90 2.41
N THR A 87 -16.65 -2.79 1.35
CA THR A 87 -17.08 -2.73 -0.04
C THR A 87 -16.39 -3.83 -0.82
N LYS A 88 -17.18 -4.67 -1.49
CA LYS A 88 -16.63 -5.67 -2.39
C LYS A 88 -16.29 -5.02 -3.72
N PHE A 89 -14.99 -4.80 -3.96
CA PHE A 89 -14.51 -4.37 -5.27
C PHE A 89 -14.51 -5.57 -6.25
N GLU A 90 -15.05 -5.37 -7.44
CA GLU A 90 -15.04 -6.35 -8.53
C GLU A 90 -13.78 -6.26 -9.39
N SER A 91 -13.13 -5.09 -9.41
CA SER A 91 -11.84 -4.91 -10.06
C SER A 91 -10.96 -3.98 -9.24
N ILE A 92 -9.66 -4.28 -9.19
CA ILE A 92 -8.63 -3.41 -8.64
C ILE A 92 -7.49 -3.38 -9.65
N ILE A 93 -7.08 -2.19 -10.04
CA ILE A 93 -5.94 -1.93 -10.92
C ILE A 93 -4.97 -1.06 -10.14
N SER A 94 -3.75 -1.56 -9.96
CA SER A 94 -2.65 -0.78 -9.41
C SER A 94 -1.70 -0.32 -10.53
N ARG A 95 -1.08 0.82 -10.32
CA ARG A 95 0.06 1.26 -11.12
C ARG A 95 1.27 0.43 -10.71
N GLU A 96 1.52 -0.66 -11.43
CA GLU A 96 2.82 -1.35 -11.35
C GLU A 96 3.92 -0.45 -11.94
N ILE A 97 5.19 -0.77 -11.66
CA ILE A 97 6.33 -0.08 -12.26
C ILE A 97 6.24 -0.22 -13.79
N GLY A 98 5.80 0.84 -14.46
CA GLY A 98 5.65 0.91 -15.92
C GLY A 98 4.21 0.80 -16.45
N GLY A 99 3.22 0.59 -15.60
CA GLY A 99 1.79 0.62 -15.99
C GLY A 99 1.19 2.02 -15.96
N GLU A 100 0.10 2.23 -16.70
CA GLU A 100 -0.74 3.43 -16.64
C GLU A 100 -1.97 3.16 -15.75
N CYS A 101 -2.13 3.93 -14.68
CA CYS A 101 -3.38 4.00 -13.92
C CYS A 101 -3.95 5.40 -14.14
N VAL A 102 -5.00 5.47 -14.95
CA VAL A 102 -5.70 6.70 -15.29
C VAL A 102 -7.19 6.41 -15.19
N LEU A 103 -7.97 7.31 -14.59
CA LEU A 103 -9.43 7.24 -14.57
C LEU A 103 -10.01 8.35 -15.46
N GLU A 104 -10.84 7.97 -16.44
CA GLU A 104 -11.52 8.93 -17.32
C GLU A 104 -12.78 9.51 -16.65
N ILE A 105 -12.75 10.81 -16.35
CA ILE A 105 -13.88 11.54 -15.74
C ILE A 105 -14.70 12.26 -16.82
N LYS A 106 -16.03 12.17 -16.75
CA LYS A 106 -16.92 12.87 -17.68
C LYS A 106 -16.79 14.38 -17.56
N GLY A 107 -16.47 15.03 -18.68
CA GLY A 107 -16.45 16.50 -18.77
C GLY A 107 -15.31 17.16 -17.99
N SER A 108 -14.30 16.39 -17.57
CA SER A 108 -13.11 16.86 -16.88
C SER A 108 -11.85 16.23 -17.48
N ALA A 109 -10.68 16.69 -17.03
CA ALA A 109 -9.43 16.00 -17.30
C ALA A 109 -9.44 14.61 -16.64
N ASN A 110 -8.72 13.67 -17.27
CA ASN A 110 -8.44 12.37 -16.70
C ASN A 110 -7.62 12.52 -15.41
N VAL A 111 -7.80 11.59 -14.47
CA VAL A 111 -7.07 11.60 -13.19
C VAL A 111 -6.06 10.47 -13.17
N GLU A 112 -4.77 10.81 -13.01
CA GLU A 112 -3.74 9.81 -12.78
C GLU A 112 -3.81 9.26 -11.35
N CYS A 113 -3.68 7.95 -11.24
CA CYS A 113 -3.80 7.22 -9.99
C CYS A 113 -2.61 6.30 -9.73
N LEU A 114 -2.49 5.88 -8.47
CA LEU A 114 -1.70 4.74 -8.04
C LEU A 114 -2.54 3.48 -7.99
N ILE A 115 -3.80 3.60 -7.59
CA ILE A 115 -4.77 2.51 -7.53
C ILE A 115 -6.10 3.03 -8.02
N LYS A 116 -6.83 2.25 -8.82
CA LYS A 116 -8.27 2.43 -9.05
C LYS A 116 -9.00 1.11 -8.82
N ALA A 117 -10.12 1.18 -8.13
CA ALA A 117 -10.96 0.04 -7.82
C ALA A 117 -12.42 0.36 -8.16
N CYS A 118 -13.14 -0.63 -8.67
CA CYS A 118 -14.53 -0.50 -9.09
C CYS A 118 -15.39 -1.52 -8.33
N ASP A 119 -16.50 -1.07 -7.77
CA ASP A 119 -17.47 -1.92 -7.06
C ASP A 119 -18.57 -2.47 -7.99
N ALA A 120 -19.46 -3.30 -7.43
CA ALA A 120 -20.56 -3.93 -8.18
C ALA A 120 -21.63 -2.93 -8.67
N GLN A 121 -21.64 -1.70 -8.14
CA GLN A 121 -22.50 -0.60 -8.56
C GLN A 121 -21.81 0.28 -9.61
N GLU A 122 -20.62 -0.12 -10.06
CA GLU A 122 -19.76 0.61 -10.99
C GLU A 122 -19.35 2.00 -10.45
N ASN A 123 -19.26 2.14 -9.11
CA ASN A 123 -18.58 3.27 -8.51
C ASN A 123 -17.08 2.99 -8.40
N TRP A 124 -16.30 4.04 -8.62
CA TRP A 124 -14.86 4.00 -8.65
C TRP A 124 -14.29 4.66 -7.40
N THR A 125 -13.32 3.99 -6.76
CA THR A 125 -12.47 4.56 -5.71
C THR A 125 -11.04 4.57 -6.22
N ILE A 126 -10.37 5.71 -6.16
CA ILE A 126 -8.97 5.85 -6.58
C ILE A 126 -8.09 6.36 -5.45
N ILE A 127 -6.82 6.00 -5.50
CA ILE A 127 -5.73 6.71 -4.80
C ILE A 127 -4.96 7.49 -5.85
N THR A 128 -4.88 8.81 -5.73
CA THR A 128 -4.15 9.68 -6.68
C THR A 128 -2.63 9.57 -6.51
N LEU A 129 -1.87 10.17 -7.43
CA LEU A 129 -0.40 10.25 -7.31
C LEU A 129 0.09 11.08 -6.12
N ASP A 130 -0.78 11.88 -5.50
CA ASP A 130 -0.48 12.66 -4.30
C ASP A 130 -0.97 11.98 -3.02
N GLY A 131 -1.56 10.78 -3.14
CA GLY A 131 -2.02 9.99 -1.99
C GLY A 131 -3.36 10.45 -1.45
N GLU A 132 -4.21 11.04 -2.28
CA GLU A 132 -5.59 11.37 -1.93
C GLU A 132 -6.52 10.23 -2.33
N ILE A 133 -7.54 9.95 -1.50
CA ILE A 133 -8.64 9.08 -1.89
C ILE A 133 -9.73 9.91 -2.51
N GLN A 134 -10.15 9.53 -3.72
CA GLN A 134 -11.26 10.14 -4.42
C GLN A 134 -12.26 9.06 -4.84
N GLN A 135 -13.55 9.37 -4.78
CA GLN A 135 -14.63 8.47 -5.13
C GLN A 135 -15.52 9.10 -6.20
N TYR A 136 -15.87 8.30 -7.20
CA TYR A 136 -16.70 8.70 -8.34
C TYR A 136 -17.79 7.68 -8.56
N THR A 137 -18.99 8.15 -8.85
CA THR A 137 -20.10 7.29 -9.27
C THR A 137 -19.98 6.92 -10.74
N LYS A 138 -20.66 5.84 -11.16
CA LYS A 138 -20.76 5.43 -12.57
C LYS A 138 -21.11 6.58 -13.52
N SER A 139 -21.98 7.50 -13.11
CA SER A 139 -22.43 8.61 -13.95
C SER A 139 -21.37 9.70 -14.14
N GLN A 140 -20.34 9.74 -13.29
CA GLN A 140 -19.26 10.72 -13.32
C GLN A 140 -18.04 10.26 -14.14
N VAL A 141 -17.99 8.98 -14.55
CA VAL A 141 -16.86 8.42 -15.29
C VAL A 141 -17.25 7.97 -16.70
N ASN A 142 -16.25 7.83 -17.57
CA ASN A 142 -16.39 7.26 -18.92
C ASN A 142 -15.83 5.83 -19.02
N GLU A 143 -15.56 5.18 -17.88
CA GLU A 143 -15.07 3.80 -17.82
C GLU A 143 -16.15 2.82 -17.35
N ALA A 144 -16.15 1.63 -17.95
CA ALA A 144 -16.93 0.48 -17.49
C ALA A 144 -15.99 -0.52 -16.79
N LEU A 145 -16.56 -1.47 -16.05
CA LEU A 145 -15.80 -2.57 -15.46
C LEU A 145 -14.89 -3.23 -16.51
N PRO A 146 -13.58 -3.41 -16.21
CA PRO A 146 -12.68 -4.13 -17.09
C PRO A 146 -13.25 -5.53 -17.36
N LYS A 147 -13.44 -5.88 -18.64
CA LYS A 147 -14.00 -7.20 -19.04
C LYS A 147 -13.06 -8.38 -18.77
N THR A 148 -11.92 -8.14 -18.12
CA THR A 148 -10.90 -9.13 -17.84
C THR A 148 -10.57 -9.05 -16.36
N PRO A 149 -10.58 -10.17 -15.62
CA PRO A 149 -10.21 -10.15 -14.21
C PRO A 149 -8.73 -9.73 -14.13
N ALA A 150 -8.49 -8.50 -13.66
CA ALA A 150 -7.16 -8.12 -13.18
C ALA A 150 -6.83 -9.04 -12.00
N MET A 151 -5.61 -9.59 -11.98
CA MET A 151 -5.17 -10.65 -11.08
C MET A 151 -5.70 -10.49 -9.66
N THR A 152 -6.33 -11.55 -9.17
CA THR A 152 -6.66 -11.73 -7.76
C THR A 152 -5.36 -11.65 -6.96
N ILE A 153 -5.07 -10.51 -6.34
CA ILE A 153 -4.11 -10.47 -5.24
C ILE A 153 -4.83 -11.13 -4.07
N SER A 154 -4.54 -12.42 -3.84
CA SER A 154 -4.90 -13.09 -2.59
C SER A 154 -4.18 -12.35 -1.47
N LEU A 155 -4.95 -11.70 -0.59
CA LEU A 155 -4.49 -11.28 0.72
C LEU A 155 -4.68 -12.47 1.66
N ASP A 156 -3.83 -13.49 1.51
CA ASP A 156 -3.68 -14.60 2.45
C ASP A 156 -2.35 -14.44 3.22
#